data_AF-A0A3N5MQR4-F1
#
_entry.id   AF-A0A3N5MQR4-F1
#
_cell.length_a   1.000
_cell.length_b   1.000
_cell.length_c   1.000
_cell.angle_alpha   90.00
_cell.angle_beta   90.00
_cell.angle_gamma   90.00
#
_symmetry.space_group_name_H-M   'P 1'
#
loop_
_entity.id
_entity.type
_entity.pdbx_description
1 polymer ?
#
loop_
_entity_poly.entity_id
_entity_poly.type
_entity_poly.pdbx_seq_one_letter_code
_entity_poly.pdbx_strand_id
1 'polypeptide(L)'
;MRRSCRDSEDPDYDSPPYIASYAKCVVERGGSERYTDAAPAVGAWLPTWNDNANSMTKSCSPSAQIVPLSKNRQTLKEAIDAFATGGTTAGQLGTAFAWYMISPNWADIWPADSKPAAYGTSKLRKIAVLMTDGAYNTLQGLSYGDNSSQAETAQNHAVQICAGMKEKGIEVYTVGFQLDNDKAKATLASCATSSDHNYSATNGDQLKQAFRDIALKIAFLRLTN
;
A
#
# COMPACT_ATOMS: atom_id res chain seq x y z
N MET A 1 4.90 -16.93 -27.29
CA MET A 1 6.05 -17.16 -28.19
C MET A 1 7.31 -17.01 -27.32
N ARG A 2 8.03 -18.03 -26.84
CA ARG A 2 8.55 -19.27 -27.44
C ARG A 2 8.51 -20.45 -26.45
N ARG A 3 8.51 -21.68 -27.01
CA ARG A 3 8.63 -23.00 -26.34
C ARG A 3 10.09 -23.48 -26.31
N SER A 4 10.34 -24.52 -25.49
CA SER A 4 11.16 -25.73 -25.77
C SER A 4 12.57 -25.85 -25.19
N CYS A 5 12.72 -26.80 -24.24
CA CYS A 5 13.63 -27.98 -24.17
C CYS A 5 12.97 -28.93 -23.11
N ARG A 6 12.42 -30.13 -23.34
CA ARG A 6 12.85 -31.42 -23.97
C ARG A 6 14.05 -32.04 -23.20
N ASP A 7 14.09 -33.25 -22.63
CA ASP A 7 13.26 -34.48 -22.49
C ASP A 7 13.71 -35.21 -21.19
N SER A 8 12.82 -35.90 -20.48
CA SER A 8 13.04 -37.25 -19.92
C SER A 8 11.74 -37.80 -19.31
N GLU A 9 11.42 -39.03 -19.68
CA GLU A 9 10.17 -39.77 -19.50
C GLU A 9 9.88 -40.11 -18.02
N ASP A 10 8.66 -39.83 -17.57
CA ASP A 10 8.02 -40.49 -16.41
C ASP A 10 6.51 -40.59 -16.69
N PRO A 11 5.90 -41.78 -16.76
CA PRO A 11 4.49 -41.95 -17.10
C PRO A 11 3.61 -41.86 -15.85
N ASP A 12 2.45 -41.23 -16.01
CA ASP A 12 1.30 -41.26 -15.09
C ASP A 12 1.44 -40.57 -13.72
N TYR A 13 1.33 -39.23 -13.73
CA TYR A 13 0.56 -38.52 -12.70
C TYR A 13 -0.16 -37.33 -13.32
N ASP A 14 -1.41 -37.57 -13.71
CA ASP A 14 -2.38 -36.55 -14.13
C ASP A 14 -2.76 -35.70 -12.90
N SER A 15 -1.90 -34.73 -12.58
CA SER A 15 -2.23 -33.61 -11.72
C SER A 15 -2.23 -32.33 -12.55
N PRO A 16 -3.29 -31.50 -12.47
CA PRO A 16 -3.27 -30.20 -13.12
C PRO A 16 -2.04 -29.45 -12.62
N PRO A 17 -1.33 -28.68 -13.48
CA PRO A 17 -0.13 -27.98 -13.06
C PRO A 17 -0.50 -27.10 -11.88
N TYR A 18 -0.03 -27.48 -10.70
CA TYR A 18 0.08 -26.57 -9.57
C TYR A 18 0.90 -25.40 -10.10
N ILE A 19 0.22 -24.32 -10.47
CA ILE A 19 0.87 -23.03 -10.60
C ILE A 19 1.28 -22.72 -9.18
N ALA A 20 2.52 -23.11 -8.83
CA ALA A 20 3.18 -22.65 -7.64
C ALA A 20 3.15 -21.12 -7.73
N SER A 21 2.15 -20.54 -7.06
CA SER A 21 2.03 -19.13 -6.80
C SER A 21 3.22 -18.77 -5.91
N TYR A 22 4.38 -18.57 -6.53
CA TYR A 22 5.50 -17.92 -5.87
C TYR A 22 4.96 -16.58 -5.40
N ALA A 23 4.80 -16.42 -4.08
CA ALA A 23 4.42 -15.15 -3.48
C ALA A 23 5.56 -14.16 -3.75
N LYS A 24 5.48 -13.46 -4.88
CA LYS A 24 6.47 -12.46 -5.27
C LYS A 24 6.20 -11.22 -4.44
N CYS A 25 6.98 -11.04 -3.37
CA CYS A 25 6.95 -9.78 -2.62
C CYS A 25 7.42 -8.67 -3.54
N VAL A 26 6.70 -7.55 -3.51
CA VAL A 26 7.02 -6.36 -4.30
C VAL A 26 7.68 -5.32 -3.40
N VAL A 27 8.56 -4.52 -3.98
CA VAL A 27 9.17 -3.36 -3.31
C VAL A 27 8.79 -2.08 -4.04
N GLU A 28 9.15 -0.93 -3.48
CA GLU A 28 8.84 0.35 -4.11
C GLU A 28 9.48 0.51 -5.49
N ARG A 29 8.84 1.31 -6.34
CA ARG A 29 9.35 1.59 -7.70
C ARG A 29 10.58 2.50 -7.64
N GLY A 30 11.53 2.23 -8.53
CA GLY A 30 12.62 3.16 -8.86
C GLY A 30 12.27 4.03 -10.08
N GLY A 31 13.28 4.65 -10.70
CA GLY A 31 13.13 5.33 -11.99
C GLY A 31 12.33 6.63 -11.93
N SER A 32 11.80 7.11 -13.05
CA SER A 32 10.98 8.34 -13.12
C SER A 32 9.64 8.20 -12.41
N GLU A 33 9.10 6.98 -12.37
CA GLU A 33 7.76 6.70 -11.84
C GLU A 33 7.76 6.38 -10.33
N ARG A 34 8.89 6.53 -9.63
CA ARG A 34 9.00 6.16 -8.21
C ARG A 34 7.95 6.79 -7.28
N TYR A 35 7.41 7.96 -7.65
CA TYR A 35 6.41 8.71 -6.86
C TYR A 35 5.11 9.00 -7.61
N THR A 36 4.86 8.37 -8.75
CA THR A 36 3.67 8.65 -9.57
C THR A 36 2.64 7.53 -9.43
N ASP A 37 1.48 7.68 -10.06
CA ASP A 37 0.51 6.60 -10.26
C ASP A 37 0.51 6.05 -11.69
N ALA A 38 1.59 6.27 -12.46
CA ALA A 38 1.72 5.72 -13.80
C ALA A 38 1.42 4.22 -13.80
N ALA A 39 0.66 3.77 -14.81
CA ALA A 39 0.27 2.38 -14.94
C ALA A 39 1.51 1.45 -15.00
N PRO A 40 1.43 0.22 -14.48
CA PRO A 40 2.47 -0.77 -14.68
C PRO A 40 2.72 -1.02 -16.17
N ALA A 41 3.95 -0.80 -16.61
CA ALA A 41 4.38 -0.95 -17.99
C ALA A 41 5.87 -1.33 -18.04
N VAL A 42 6.39 -1.64 -19.22
CA VAL A 42 7.83 -1.85 -19.42
C VAL A 42 8.59 -0.63 -18.91
N GLY A 43 9.52 -0.83 -17.96
CA GLY A 43 10.26 0.25 -17.30
C GLY A 43 9.56 0.89 -16.09
N ALA A 44 8.29 0.54 -15.82
CA ALA A 44 7.48 1.06 -14.72
C ALA A 44 6.82 -0.06 -13.87
N TRP A 45 7.24 -1.31 -14.06
CA TRP A 45 6.80 -2.45 -13.26
C TRP A 45 7.22 -2.31 -11.79
N LEU A 46 6.43 -2.90 -10.89
CA LEU A 46 6.85 -3.09 -9.51
C LEU A 46 8.05 -4.06 -9.48
N PRO A 47 9.19 -3.65 -8.90
CA PRO A 47 10.29 -4.57 -8.72
C PRO A 47 9.87 -5.65 -7.72
N THR A 48 10.29 -6.89 -7.97
CA THR A 48 10.18 -7.95 -6.98
C THR A 48 11.33 -7.80 -6.00
N TRP A 49 11.06 -8.06 -4.73
CA TRP A 49 12.10 -8.19 -3.72
C TRP A 49 13.09 -9.29 -4.16
N ASN A 50 14.31 -8.88 -4.53
CA ASN A 50 15.36 -9.79 -4.93
C ASN A 50 16.61 -9.50 -4.10
N ASP A 51 16.65 -10.06 -2.90
CA ASP A 51 17.93 -10.30 -2.25
C ASP A 51 18.69 -11.37 -3.07
N ASN A 52 19.86 -11.01 -3.57
CA ASN A 52 20.72 -11.96 -4.26
C ASN A 52 21.29 -12.96 -3.24
N ALA A 53 20.63 -14.10 -3.03
CA ALA A 53 21.24 -15.37 -2.58
C ALA A 53 20.24 -16.53 -2.67
N ASN A 54 20.24 -17.24 -3.80
CA ASN A 54 20.10 -18.71 -3.91
C ASN A 54 19.14 -19.48 -2.97
N SER A 55 17.99 -18.92 -2.59
CA SER A 55 16.96 -19.63 -1.82
C SER A 55 15.61 -19.47 -2.49
N MET A 56 15.12 -20.57 -3.06
CA MET A 56 13.78 -20.71 -3.64
C MET A 56 12.65 -20.71 -2.58
N THR A 57 12.92 -20.30 -1.34
CA THR A 57 11.93 -20.16 -0.27
C THR A 57 11.74 -18.69 0.13
N LYS A 58 11.35 -17.83 -0.82
CA LYS A 58 11.04 -16.41 -0.52
C LYS A 58 9.58 -16.31 -0.06
N SER A 59 9.36 -16.24 1.24
CA SER A 59 8.04 -15.95 1.83
C SER A 59 7.97 -14.48 2.23
N CYS A 60 6.90 -13.78 1.83
CA CYS A 60 6.63 -12.44 2.35
C CYS A 60 6.23 -12.59 3.81
N SER A 61 6.95 -11.90 4.70
CA SER A 61 6.61 -11.84 6.12
C SER A 61 6.46 -10.36 6.53
N PRO A 62 5.26 -9.93 6.95
CA PRO A 62 4.01 -10.69 6.97
C PRO A 62 3.51 -11.05 5.56
N SER A 63 2.77 -12.16 5.43
CA SER A 63 2.17 -12.63 4.15
C SER A 63 0.89 -11.89 3.77
N ALA A 64 0.64 -10.76 4.41
CA ALA A 64 -0.54 -9.94 4.19
C ALA A 64 -0.63 -9.56 2.71
N GLN A 65 -1.83 -9.73 2.15
CA GLN A 65 -2.13 -9.38 0.77
C GLN A 65 -2.98 -8.12 0.74
N ILE A 66 -2.84 -7.36 -0.34
CA ILE A 66 -3.73 -6.23 -0.60
C ILE A 66 -5.13 -6.78 -0.84
N VAL A 67 -6.10 -6.23 -0.12
CA VAL A 67 -7.51 -6.42 -0.43
C VAL A 67 -7.93 -5.27 -1.36
N PRO A 68 -8.28 -5.53 -2.63
CA PRO A 68 -8.78 -4.50 -3.53
C PRO A 68 -10.02 -3.78 -2.95
N LEU A 69 -10.36 -2.61 -3.50
CA LEU A 69 -11.55 -1.88 -3.07
C LEU A 69 -12.78 -2.78 -3.05
N SER A 70 -13.45 -2.86 -1.90
CA SER A 70 -14.55 -3.78 -1.66
C SER A 70 -15.67 -3.11 -0.88
N LYS A 71 -16.91 -3.45 -1.23
CA LYS A 71 -18.11 -3.11 -0.45
C LYS A 71 -18.45 -4.21 0.57
N ASN A 72 -17.78 -5.36 0.52
CA ASN A 72 -18.03 -6.47 1.41
C ASN A 72 -17.36 -6.23 2.77
N ARG A 73 -18.16 -5.78 3.74
CA ARG A 73 -17.70 -5.51 5.11
C ARG A 73 -17.11 -6.74 5.79
N GLN A 74 -17.62 -7.94 5.50
CA GLN A 74 -17.14 -9.17 6.13
C GLN A 74 -15.71 -9.46 5.68
N THR A 75 -15.45 -9.43 4.37
CA THR A 75 -14.10 -9.61 3.81
C THR A 75 -13.10 -8.61 4.37
N LEU A 76 -13.50 -7.33 4.51
CA LEU A 76 -12.62 -6.30 5.08
C LEU A 76 -12.31 -6.57 6.56
N LYS A 77 -13.28 -7.02 7.35
CA LYS A 77 -13.07 -7.36 8.75
C LYS A 77 -12.18 -8.59 8.92
N GLU A 78 -12.44 -9.64 8.14
CA GLU A 78 -11.60 -10.85 8.15
C GLU A 78 -10.15 -10.55 7.81
N ALA A 79 -9.91 -9.65 6.85
CA ALA A 79 -8.56 -9.21 6.51
C ALA A 79 -7.89 -8.42 7.65
N ILE A 80 -8.64 -7.55 8.34
CA ILE A 80 -8.14 -6.79 9.50
C ILE A 80 -7.81 -7.74 10.66
N ASP A 81 -8.71 -8.68 10.95
CA ASP A 81 -8.55 -9.65 12.05
C ASP A 81 -7.36 -10.61 11.79
N ALA A 82 -6.97 -10.79 10.53
CA ALA A 82 -5.81 -11.58 10.13
C ALA A 82 -4.47 -10.82 10.21
N PHE A 83 -4.46 -9.52 10.54
CA PHE A 83 -3.21 -8.79 10.72
C PHE A 83 -2.42 -9.30 11.92
N ALA A 84 -1.21 -9.78 11.64
CA ALA A 84 -0.23 -10.16 12.64
C ALA A 84 0.80 -9.03 12.81
N THR A 85 1.22 -8.80 14.05
CA THR A 85 2.35 -7.90 14.31
C THR A 85 3.66 -8.60 13.97
N GLY A 86 4.59 -7.87 13.38
CA GLY A 86 5.91 -8.39 13.03
C GLY A 86 6.52 -7.69 11.83
N GLY A 87 7.85 -7.79 11.71
CA GLY A 87 8.60 -7.18 10.63
C GLY A 87 8.91 -5.70 10.88
N THR A 88 8.97 -4.95 9.80
CA THR A 88 9.47 -3.57 9.75
C THR A 88 8.49 -2.70 8.97
N THR A 89 8.66 -1.38 9.01
CA THR A 89 7.65 -0.44 8.52
C THR A 89 7.97 0.08 7.13
N ALA A 90 7.43 -0.57 6.09
CA ALA A 90 7.50 -0.13 4.69
C ALA A 90 6.38 0.88 4.34
N GLY A 91 6.23 1.94 5.14
CA GLY A 91 5.09 2.85 5.03
C GLY A 91 4.98 3.60 3.70
N GLN A 92 6.10 3.87 3.03
CA GLN A 92 6.11 4.43 1.68
C GLN A 92 5.54 3.48 0.63
N LEU A 93 5.75 2.17 0.78
CA LEU A 93 5.18 1.17 -0.11
C LEU A 93 3.67 1.08 0.11
N GLY A 94 3.24 1.07 1.38
CA GLY A 94 1.81 1.16 1.73
C GLY A 94 1.15 2.43 1.19
N THR A 95 1.85 3.57 1.26
CA THR A 95 1.38 4.86 0.71
C THR A 95 1.22 4.80 -0.82
N ALA A 96 2.18 4.19 -1.53
CA ALA A 96 2.08 3.97 -2.97
C ALA A 96 0.85 3.12 -3.33
N PHE A 97 0.65 2.00 -2.63
CA PHE A 97 -0.47 1.11 -2.89
C PHE A 97 -1.83 1.73 -2.53
N ALA A 98 -1.89 2.58 -1.49
CA ALA A 98 -3.09 3.35 -1.20
C ALA A 98 -3.50 4.21 -2.42
N TRP A 99 -2.53 4.82 -3.12
CA TRP A 99 -2.80 5.55 -4.37
C TRP A 99 -3.15 4.62 -5.53
N TYR A 100 -2.39 3.54 -5.74
CA TYR A 100 -2.62 2.60 -6.85
C TYR A 100 -4.01 1.96 -6.78
N MET A 101 -4.53 1.66 -5.60
CA MET A 101 -5.87 1.11 -5.42
C MET A 101 -6.99 2.07 -5.83
N ILE A 102 -6.75 3.38 -5.74
CA ILE A 102 -7.73 4.43 -6.07
C ILE A 102 -7.39 5.16 -7.37
N SER A 103 -6.34 4.76 -8.11
CA SER A 103 -5.96 5.38 -9.38
C SER A 103 -6.62 4.69 -10.59
N PRO A 104 -7.34 5.42 -11.46
CA PRO A 104 -7.84 4.87 -12.71
C PRO A 104 -6.74 4.32 -13.63
N ASN A 105 -5.48 4.78 -13.50
CA ASN A 105 -4.35 4.26 -14.28
C ASN A 105 -4.02 2.80 -13.94
N TRP A 106 -4.45 2.32 -12.76
CA TRP A 106 -4.24 0.96 -12.28
C TRP A 106 -5.50 0.09 -12.43
N ALA A 107 -6.56 0.59 -13.09
CA ALA A 107 -7.84 -0.10 -13.16
C ALA A 107 -7.77 -1.50 -13.78
N ASP A 108 -6.84 -1.76 -14.70
CA ASP A 108 -6.76 -3.03 -15.41
C ASP A 108 -6.12 -4.17 -14.62
N ILE A 109 -5.46 -3.86 -13.49
CA ILE A 109 -4.92 -4.90 -12.60
C ILE A 109 -5.92 -5.33 -11.52
N TRP A 110 -7.02 -4.58 -11.35
CA TRP A 110 -8.01 -4.83 -10.31
C TRP A 110 -9.20 -5.61 -10.85
N PRO A 111 -9.86 -6.44 -10.02
CA PRO A 111 -11.15 -7.05 -10.35
C PRO A 111 -12.18 -6.00 -10.78
N ALA A 112 -13.16 -6.40 -11.60
CA ALA A 112 -14.16 -5.48 -12.16
C ALA A 112 -14.85 -4.60 -11.11
N ASP A 113 -15.26 -5.18 -9.98
CA ASP A 113 -15.94 -4.47 -8.88
C ASP A 113 -15.03 -3.56 -8.05
N SER A 114 -13.72 -3.68 -8.24
CA SER A 114 -12.69 -2.91 -7.55
C SER A 114 -12.05 -1.84 -8.44
N LYS A 115 -12.50 -1.69 -9.69
CA LYS A 115 -11.95 -0.69 -10.61
C LYS A 115 -12.23 0.73 -10.10
N PRO A 116 -11.19 1.55 -9.87
CA PRO A 116 -11.38 2.94 -9.46
C PRO A 116 -11.95 3.78 -10.61
N ALA A 117 -12.92 4.63 -10.29
CA ALA A 117 -13.46 5.61 -11.23
C ALA A 117 -12.41 6.67 -11.62
N ALA A 118 -12.66 7.42 -12.70
CA ALA A 118 -11.75 8.46 -13.18
C ALA A 118 -11.53 9.60 -12.17
N TYR A 119 -10.36 10.24 -12.24
CA TYR A 119 -10.09 11.49 -11.52
C TYR A 119 -11.07 12.60 -11.95
N GLY A 120 -11.42 13.49 -11.02
CA GLY A 120 -12.30 14.63 -11.31
C GLY A 120 -13.76 14.26 -11.63
N THR A 121 -14.17 13.00 -11.45
CA THR A 121 -15.57 12.60 -11.63
C THR A 121 -16.47 13.39 -10.69
N SER A 122 -17.49 14.07 -11.23
CA SER A 122 -18.39 14.92 -10.43
C SER A 122 -19.05 14.13 -9.29
N LYS A 123 -19.09 14.75 -8.09
CA LYS A 123 -19.61 14.15 -6.84
C LYS A 123 -18.87 12.89 -6.35
N LEU A 124 -17.76 12.51 -6.97
CA LEU A 124 -16.88 11.45 -6.50
C LEU A 124 -15.71 12.06 -5.73
N ARG A 125 -15.47 11.56 -4.52
CA ARG A 125 -14.26 11.86 -3.74
C ARG A 125 -13.33 10.64 -3.76
N LYS A 126 -12.03 10.89 -3.79
CA LYS A 126 -11.00 9.87 -3.62
C LYS A 126 -10.27 10.16 -2.32
N ILE A 127 -10.19 9.16 -1.45
CA ILE A 127 -9.71 9.35 -0.08
C ILE A 127 -8.75 8.22 0.25
N ALA A 128 -7.57 8.58 0.75
CA ALA A 128 -6.59 7.68 1.33
C ALA A 128 -6.50 7.94 2.84
N VAL A 129 -6.48 6.87 3.64
CA VAL A 129 -6.27 6.95 5.09
C VAL A 129 -5.02 6.15 5.42
N LEU A 130 -3.98 6.82 5.90
CA LEU A 130 -2.69 6.23 6.22
C LEU A 130 -2.53 6.18 7.73
N MET A 131 -2.19 5.01 8.28
CA MET A 131 -1.99 4.82 9.71
C MET A 131 -0.63 4.16 9.97
N THR A 132 0.09 4.66 10.97
CA THR A 132 1.37 4.06 11.40
C THR A 132 1.67 4.39 12.85
N ASP A 133 2.46 3.54 13.49
CA ASP A 133 2.94 3.62 14.86
C ASP A 133 4.46 3.81 14.98
N GLY A 134 5.16 3.97 13.86
CA GLY A 134 6.61 4.14 13.86
C GLY A 134 7.16 4.86 12.63
N ALA A 135 8.47 5.05 12.61
CA ALA A 135 9.18 5.58 11.46
C ALA A 135 9.18 4.57 10.31
N TYR A 136 9.24 5.07 9.07
CA TYR A 136 9.36 4.20 7.89
C TYR A 136 10.81 3.75 7.76
N ASN A 137 11.09 2.53 8.21
CA ASN A 137 12.45 2.01 8.36
C ASN A 137 12.76 0.84 7.40
N THR A 138 11.88 0.59 6.42
CA THR A 138 12.09 -0.42 5.38
C THR A 138 12.25 0.25 4.04
N LEU A 139 13.29 -0.11 3.28
CA LEU A 139 13.49 0.36 1.91
C LEU A 139 14.01 -0.82 1.07
N GLN A 140 13.48 -1.02 -0.12
CA GLN A 140 13.82 -2.12 -1.03
C GLN A 140 13.69 -3.51 -0.40
N GLY A 141 12.75 -3.65 0.55
CA GLY A 141 12.54 -4.87 1.33
C GLY A 141 13.65 -5.18 2.34
N LEU A 142 14.52 -4.22 2.65
CA LEU A 142 15.54 -4.32 3.68
C LEU A 142 15.18 -3.42 4.86
N SER A 143 15.49 -3.91 6.06
CA SER A 143 15.32 -3.20 7.32
C SER A 143 16.52 -2.31 7.62
N TYR A 144 16.25 -1.11 8.10
CA TYR A 144 17.26 -0.14 8.53
C TYR A 144 16.87 0.43 9.89
N GLY A 145 17.81 1.12 10.56
CA GLY A 145 17.49 1.85 11.78
C GLY A 145 16.64 3.10 11.48
N ASP A 146 15.77 3.49 12.41
CA ASP A 146 14.84 4.61 12.26
C ASP A 146 15.51 5.97 11.96
N ASN A 147 16.79 6.12 12.32
CA ASN A 147 17.58 7.32 12.08
C ASN A 147 18.57 7.19 10.90
N SER A 148 18.47 6.13 10.12
CA SER A 148 19.31 5.91 8.95
C SER A 148 18.92 6.82 7.77
N SER A 149 19.85 7.03 6.85
CA SER A 149 19.56 7.74 5.58
C SER A 149 18.54 6.99 4.71
N GLN A 150 18.44 5.67 4.84
CA GLN A 150 17.45 4.85 4.16
C GLN A 150 16.05 5.04 4.73
N ALA A 151 15.92 5.15 6.06
CA ALA A 151 14.64 5.51 6.70
C ALA A 151 14.19 6.92 6.27
N GLU A 152 15.11 7.88 6.23
CA GLU A 152 14.81 9.23 5.70
C GLU A 152 14.40 9.20 4.23
N THR A 153 15.04 8.36 3.42
CA THR A 153 14.67 8.14 2.01
C THR A 153 13.26 7.56 1.90
N ALA A 154 12.94 6.52 2.68
CA ALA A 154 11.61 5.92 2.72
C ALA A 154 10.53 6.96 3.12
N GLN A 155 10.77 7.74 4.17
CA GLN A 155 9.87 8.82 4.56
C GLN A 155 9.70 9.87 3.45
N ASN A 156 10.79 10.30 2.81
CA ASN A 156 10.74 11.24 1.70
C ASN A 156 9.94 10.67 0.51
N HIS A 157 10.07 9.37 0.21
CA HIS A 157 9.26 8.72 -0.81
C HIS A 157 7.77 8.85 -0.49
N ALA A 158 7.37 8.54 0.75
CA ALA A 158 5.97 8.67 1.17
C ALA A 158 5.45 10.10 1.01
N VAL A 159 6.22 11.11 1.44
CA VAL A 159 5.84 12.53 1.30
C VAL A 159 5.66 12.92 -0.17
N GLN A 160 6.55 12.48 -1.07
CA GLN A 160 6.43 12.78 -2.51
C GLN A 160 5.20 12.08 -3.14
N ILE A 161 4.93 10.84 -2.75
CA ILE A 161 3.73 10.11 -3.18
C ILE A 161 2.47 10.83 -2.68
N CYS A 162 2.46 11.29 -1.42
CA CYS A 162 1.36 12.08 -0.87
C CYS A 162 1.17 13.43 -1.59
N ALA A 163 2.25 14.10 -2.00
CA ALA A 163 2.15 15.30 -2.82
C ALA A 163 1.46 15.01 -4.16
N GLY A 164 1.88 13.95 -4.86
CA GLY A 164 1.24 13.50 -6.10
C GLY A 164 -0.23 13.11 -5.93
N MET A 165 -0.59 12.45 -4.82
CA MET A 165 -1.98 12.17 -4.48
C MET A 165 -2.80 13.46 -4.38
N LYS A 166 -2.30 14.45 -3.64
CA LYS A 166 -2.97 15.75 -3.45
C LYS A 166 -3.12 16.52 -4.77
N GLU A 167 -2.12 16.48 -5.65
CA GLU A 167 -2.19 17.06 -6.99
C GLU A 167 -3.30 16.44 -7.87
N LYS A 168 -3.64 15.16 -7.65
CA LYS A 168 -4.78 14.49 -8.31
C LYS A 168 -6.12 14.72 -7.61
N GLY A 169 -6.18 15.58 -6.60
CA GLY A 169 -7.40 15.87 -5.83
C GLY A 169 -7.80 14.73 -4.89
N ILE A 170 -6.85 13.89 -4.46
CA ILE A 170 -7.08 12.87 -3.45
C ILE A 170 -6.93 13.51 -2.07
N GLU A 171 -7.90 13.28 -1.20
CA GLU A 171 -7.83 13.66 0.20
C GLU A 171 -7.06 12.60 0.98
N VAL A 172 -5.98 13.01 1.63
CA VAL A 172 -5.08 12.16 2.42
C VAL A 172 -5.27 12.47 3.90
N TYR A 173 -5.83 11.50 4.62
CA TYR A 173 -5.89 11.46 6.06
C TYR A 173 -4.72 10.66 6.62
N THR A 174 -4.15 11.12 7.73
CA THR A 174 -3.08 10.43 8.44
C THR A 174 -3.44 10.20 9.91
N VAL A 175 -3.06 9.05 10.46
CA VAL A 175 -3.30 8.69 11.86
C VAL A 175 -2.02 8.13 12.46
N GLY A 176 -1.37 8.92 13.32
CA GLY A 176 -0.21 8.46 14.09
C GLY A 176 -0.66 7.77 15.38
N PHE A 177 -0.29 6.51 15.59
CA PHE A 177 -0.62 5.77 16.80
C PHE A 177 0.62 5.63 17.70
N GLN A 178 0.58 6.19 18.91
CA GLN A 178 1.70 6.13 19.87
C GLN A 178 3.05 6.61 19.32
N LEU A 179 3.05 7.55 18.37
CA LEU A 179 4.29 8.10 17.80
C LEU A 179 5.06 8.93 18.84
N ASP A 180 6.25 8.45 19.20
CA ASP A 180 7.25 9.19 19.98
C ASP A 180 8.32 9.86 19.09
N ASN A 181 8.49 9.38 17.86
CA ASN A 181 9.47 9.87 16.89
C ASN A 181 8.98 11.10 16.11
N ASP A 182 9.70 12.22 16.22
CA ASP A 182 9.36 13.48 15.54
C ASP A 182 9.46 13.41 14.01
N LYS A 183 10.34 12.59 13.46
CA LYS A 183 10.44 12.36 12.01
C LYS A 183 9.18 11.66 11.48
N ALA A 184 8.66 10.68 12.21
CA ALA A 184 7.41 10.01 11.85
C ALA A 184 6.21 10.97 11.91
N LYS A 185 6.12 11.79 12.97
CA LYS A 185 5.09 12.84 13.09
C LYS A 185 5.16 13.84 11.94
N ALA A 186 6.36 14.32 11.60
CA ALA A 186 6.56 15.27 10.50
C ALA A 186 6.19 14.67 9.13
N THR A 187 6.50 13.37 8.93
CA THR A 187 6.14 12.63 7.71
C THR A 187 4.61 12.57 7.55
N LEU A 188 3.88 12.17 8.59
CA LEU A 188 2.42 12.13 8.55
C LEU A 188 1.79 13.51 8.35
N ALA A 189 2.28 14.53 9.08
CA ALA A 189 1.80 15.89 8.93
C ALA A 189 1.99 16.42 7.50
N SER A 190 3.12 16.09 6.85
CA SER A 190 3.41 16.48 5.47
C SER A 190 2.56 15.73 4.44
N CYS A 191 2.21 14.48 4.74
CA CYS A 191 1.35 13.65 3.91
C CYS A 191 -0.11 14.12 3.93
N ALA A 192 -0.61 14.52 5.11
CA ALA A 192 -1.98 14.97 5.27
C ALA A 192 -2.36 16.10 4.30
N THR A 193 -3.64 16.17 3.91
CA THR A 193 -4.17 17.24 3.04
C THR A 193 -4.22 18.59 3.74
N SER A 194 -4.54 18.60 5.03
CA SER A 194 -4.45 19.77 5.89
C SER A 194 -4.21 19.31 7.34
N SER A 195 -4.05 20.27 8.26
CA SER A 195 -4.01 19.97 9.70
C SER A 195 -5.21 19.16 10.17
N ASP A 196 -6.41 19.41 9.62
CA ASP A 196 -7.65 18.73 9.99
C ASP A 196 -7.75 17.29 9.47
N HIS A 197 -6.78 16.88 8.65
CA HIS A 197 -6.63 15.53 8.13
C HIS A 197 -5.52 14.76 8.86
N ASN A 198 -4.78 15.41 9.77
CA ASN A 198 -3.71 14.78 10.54
C ASN A 198 -4.15 14.50 11.97
N TYR A 199 -4.19 13.22 12.33
CA TYR A 199 -4.64 12.74 13.63
C TYR A 199 -3.47 12.13 14.40
N SER A 200 -3.54 12.25 15.72
CA SER A 200 -2.64 11.56 16.65
C SER A 200 -3.48 10.86 17.71
N ALA A 201 -3.11 9.62 18.04
CA ALA A 201 -3.76 8.81 19.04
C ALA A 201 -2.71 8.15 19.93
N THR A 202 -2.81 8.32 21.25
CA THR A 202 -1.88 7.71 22.21
C THR A 202 -2.40 6.40 22.80
N ASN A 203 -3.66 6.06 22.53
CA ASN A 203 -4.30 4.83 23.00
C ASN A 203 -5.44 4.39 22.07
N GLY A 204 -5.96 3.18 22.30
CA GLY A 204 -6.98 2.56 21.46
C GLY A 204 -8.30 3.33 21.38
N ASP A 205 -8.68 4.07 22.42
CA ASP A 205 -9.94 4.84 22.40
C ASP A 205 -9.81 6.11 21.58
N GLN A 206 -8.66 6.80 21.68
CA GLN A 206 -8.34 7.91 20.78
C GLN A 206 -8.22 7.44 19.33
N LEU A 207 -7.66 6.25 19.10
CA LEU A 207 -7.58 5.67 17.76
C LEU A 207 -8.97 5.42 17.16
N LYS A 208 -9.87 4.80 17.94
CA LYS A 208 -11.29 4.64 17.54
C LYS A 208 -11.95 5.99 17.29
N GLN A 209 -11.67 7.00 18.11
CA GLN A 209 -12.23 8.34 17.96
C GLN A 209 -11.76 9.01 16.67
N ALA A 210 -10.47 8.89 16.32
CA ALA A 210 -9.92 9.41 15.07
C ALA A 210 -10.64 8.81 13.84
N PHE A 211 -10.77 7.48 13.78
CA PHE A 211 -11.47 6.83 12.67
C PHE A 211 -12.97 7.14 12.64
N ARG A 212 -13.62 7.34 13.78
CA ARG A 212 -15.02 7.80 13.84
C ARG A 212 -15.17 9.21 13.26
N ASP A 213 -14.28 10.13 13.63
CA ASP A 213 -14.30 11.51 13.11
C ASP A 213 -14.06 11.53 11.59
N ILE A 214 -13.06 10.78 11.11
CA ILE A 214 -12.80 10.60 9.68
C ILE A 214 -14.06 10.06 8.97
N ALA A 215 -14.69 9.01 9.52
CA ALA A 215 -15.90 8.44 8.94
C ALA A 215 -17.05 9.46 8.86
N LEU A 216 -17.24 10.31 9.88
CA LEU A 216 -18.23 11.38 9.86
C LEU A 216 -17.92 12.43 8.79
N LYS A 217 -16.67 12.92 8.71
CA LYS A 217 -16.22 13.88 7.68
C LYS A 217 -16.38 13.35 6.25
N ILE A 218 -16.25 12.03 6.07
CA ILE A 218 -16.48 11.37 4.77
C ILE A 218 -17.98 11.18 4.51
N ALA A 219 -18.77 10.83 5.54
CA ALA A 219 -20.18 10.49 5.43
C ALA A 219 -21.14 11.68 5.28
N PHE A 220 -20.82 12.86 5.80
CA PHE A 220 -21.68 14.06 5.69
C PHE A 220 -21.95 14.51 4.24
N LEU A 221 -21.26 13.94 3.25
CA LEU A 221 -21.53 14.17 1.82
C LEU A 221 -22.28 13.03 1.12
N ARG A 222 -22.70 11.98 1.86
CA ARG A 222 -23.45 10.82 1.35
C ARG A 222 -24.93 10.87 1.74
N LEU A 223 -25.51 12.07 1.83
CA LEU A 223 -26.97 12.24 1.80
C LEU A 223 -27.37 12.43 0.33
N THR A 224 -27.56 11.32 -0.38
CA THR A 224 -28.33 11.32 -1.63
C THR A 224 -29.77 10.99 -1.25
N ASN A 225 -30.66 11.97 -1.36
CA ASN A 225 -32.10 11.72 -1.48
C ASN A 225 -32.40 10.87 -2.72
#